data_AF-A0A377Q6F6-F1
#
_entry.id   AF-A0A377Q6F6-F1
#
_cell.length_a   1.000
_cell.length_b   1.000
_cell.length_c   1.000
_cell.angle_alpha   90.00
_cell.angle_beta   90.00
_cell.angle_gamma   90.00
#
_symmetry.space_group_name_H-M   'P 1'
#
loop_
_entity.id
_entity.type
_entity.pdbx_description
1 polymer ?
#
loop_
_entity_poly.entity_id
_entity_poly.type
_entity_poly.pdbx_seq_one_letter_code
_entity_poly.pdbx_strand_id
1 'polypeptide(L)'
;MKQLLSVLYAPVDYIHPQRFKSLGSPQGPVQQQLLNSHILAHFGLCSDLPTAATSVLMRTLVSNWRYLRVAATLLGCKLGRADFVRSGQLASLSLMQQRYLGLPIITPQIALPDQGCSQTRAQALGASYLLLFVPQLPLPLAQRLPLLFAPEQLNIAMPSGLEPNYTLLNFAIDYAKTNYP
;
A
#
# COMPACT_ATOMS: atom_id res chain seq x y z
N MET A 1 -19.15 -3.88 -6.81
CA MET A 1 -18.74 -4.16 -8.21
C MET A 1 -17.90 -3.05 -8.83
N LYS A 2 -18.33 -1.78 -8.87
CA LYS A 2 -17.58 -0.68 -9.53
C LYS A 2 -16.11 -0.57 -9.09
N GLN A 3 -15.85 -0.62 -7.79
CA GLN A 3 -14.49 -0.53 -7.23
C GLN A 3 -13.59 -1.74 -7.61
N LEU A 4 -14.18 -2.93 -7.74
CA LEU A 4 -13.42 -4.10 -8.19
C LEU A 4 -13.00 -3.93 -9.65
N LEU A 5 -13.91 -3.47 -10.51
CA LEU A 5 -13.62 -3.23 -11.91
C LEU A 5 -12.54 -2.15 -12.10
N SER A 6 -12.54 -1.08 -11.30
CA SER A 6 -11.47 -0.08 -11.36
C SER A 6 -10.12 -0.66 -10.95
N VAL A 7 -10.08 -1.50 -9.90
CA VAL A 7 -8.84 -2.19 -9.52
C VAL A 7 -8.35 -3.10 -10.65
N LEU A 8 -9.25 -3.86 -11.27
CA LEU A 8 -8.89 -4.81 -12.32
C LEU A 8 -8.47 -4.14 -13.62
N TYR A 9 -9.21 -3.13 -14.07
CA TYR A 9 -9.11 -2.63 -15.45
C TYR A 9 -8.62 -1.19 -15.57
N ALA A 10 -8.44 -0.46 -14.46
CA ALA A 10 -7.95 0.91 -14.45
C ALA A 10 -6.64 1.09 -13.66
N PRO A 11 -5.56 0.35 -14.00
CA PRO A 11 -4.29 0.46 -13.27
C PRO A 11 -3.64 1.83 -13.33
N VAL A 12 -3.92 2.65 -14.35
CA VAL A 12 -3.42 4.03 -14.43
C VAL A 12 -3.85 4.89 -13.24
N ASP A 13 -4.98 4.57 -12.60
CA ASP A 13 -5.55 5.37 -11.51
C ASP A 13 -4.80 5.15 -10.18
N TYR A 14 -4.02 4.08 -10.05
CA TYR A 14 -3.38 3.71 -8.79
C TYR A 14 -1.92 3.28 -8.89
N ILE A 15 -1.42 2.94 -10.08
CA ILE A 15 -0.03 2.53 -10.26
C ILE A 15 0.92 3.64 -9.80
N HIS A 16 1.99 3.26 -9.09
CA HIS A 16 2.99 4.22 -8.66
C HIS A 16 3.69 4.84 -9.88
N PRO A 17 3.88 6.17 -9.96
CA PRO A 17 4.51 6.81 -11.13
C PRO A 17 5.91 6.28 -11.48
N GLN A 18 6.66 5.79 -10.48
CA GLN A 18 7.98 5.19 -10.71
C GLN A 18 7.92 3.78 -11.33
N ARG A 19 6.78 3.08 -11.26
CA ARG A 19 6.58 1.77 -11.93
C ARG A 19 6.36 1.95 -13.42
N PHE A 20 5.69 3.03 -13.79
CA PHE A 20 5.31 3.31 -15.16
C PHE A 20 5.46 4.80 -15.41
N LYS A 21 6.64 5.20 -15.89
CA LYS A 21 6.91 6.57 -16.33
C LYS A 21 6.13 6.82 -17.63
N SER A 22 4.85 7.13 -17.48
CA SER A 22 3.95 7.49 -18.59
C SER A 22 4.45 8.72 -19.35
N LEU A 23 4.08 8.79 -20.63
CA LEU A 23 4.03 10.02 -21.42
C LEU A 23 2.94 10.95 -20.86
N GLY A 24 3.20 11.60 -19.71
CA GLY A 24 2.28 12.56 -19.08
C GLY A 24 0.95 11.96 -18.59
N SER A 25 0.09 12.83 -18.05
CA SER A 25 -1.29 12.47 -17.66
C SER A 25 -2.16 12.31 -18.92
N PRO A 26 -3.07 11.32 -18.96
CA PRO A 26 -3.98 11.15 -20.09
C PRO A 26 -4.85 12.39 -20.28
N GLN A 27 -4.96 12.86 -21.52
CA GLN A 27 -5.73 14.03 -21.93
C GLN A 27 -7.20 13.70 -22.27
N GLY A 28 -7.64 12.47 -21.98
CA GLY A 28 -9.02 12.03 -22.24
C GLY A 28 -9.25 10.54 -22.02
N PRO A 29 -10.52 10.09 -22.09
CA PRO A 29 -10.90 8.72 -21.76
C PRO A 29 -10.30 7.68 -22.71
N VAL A 30 -10.14 8.01 -24.00
CA VAL A 30 -9.53 7.10 -24.99
C VAL A 30 -8.05 6.86 -24.64
N GLN A 31 -7.30 7.92 -24.36
CA GLN A 31 -5.89 7.78 -23.96
C GLN A 31 -5.75 7.01 -22.65
N GLN A 32 -6.65 7.24 -21.68
CA GLN A 32 -6.67 6.51 -20.43
C GLN A 32 -6.93 5.00 -20.65
N GLN A 33 -7.87 4.63 -21.52
CA GLN A 33 -8.13 3.23 -21.87
C GLN A 33 -6.93 2.56 -22.57
N LEU A 34 -6.25 3.27 -23.47
CA LEU A 34 -5.04 2.78 -24.12
C LEU A 34 -3.91 2.57 -23.10
N LEU A 35 -3.69 3.52 -22.19
CA LEU A 35 -2.70 3.39 -21.12
C LEU A 35 -3.03 2.22 -20.18
N ASN A 36 -4.30 2.08 -19.78
CA ASN A 36 -4.74 0.94 -18.96
C ASN A 36 -4.44 -0.39 -19.65
N SER A 37 -4.80 -0.52 -20.92
CA SER A 37 -4.53 -1.73 -21.72
C SER A 37 -3.04 -2.01 -21.83
N HIS A 38 -2.24 -0.97 -22.05
CA HIS A 38 -0.78 -1.09 -22.13
C HIS A 38 -0.16 -1.52 -20.80
N ILE A 39 -0.61 -0.96 -19.67
CA ILE A 39 -0.12 -1.35 -18.33
C ILE A 39 -0.53 -2.81 -18.03
N LEU A 40 -1.77 -3.20 -18.34
CA LEU A 40 -2.21 -4.59 -18.17
C LEU A 40 -1.32 -5.57 -18.93
N ALA A 41 -1.00 -5.26 -20.20
CA ALA A 41 -0.12 -6.08 -21.03
C ALA A 41 1.33 -6.06 -20.53
N HIS A 42 1.89 -4.87 -20.24
CA HIS A 42 3.28 -4.69 -19.83
C HIS A 42 3.62 -5.47 -18.55
N PHE A 43 2.70 -5.49 -17.58
CA PHE A 43 2.89 -6.19 -16.31
C PHE A 43 2.28 -7.61 -16.28
N GLY A 44 1.69 -8.09 -17.39
CA GLY A 44 1.06 -9.42 -17.46
C GLY A 44 -0.06 -9.60 -16.42
N LEU A 45 -0.89 -8.57 -16.23
CA LEU A 45 -1.92 -8.56 -15.18
C LEU A 45 -3.13 -9.41 -15.57
N CYS A 46 -3.34 -10.50 -14.84
CA CYS A 46 -4.52 -11.34 -14.98
C CYS A 46 -5.77 -10.55 -14.54
N SER A 47 -6.90 -10.74 -15.22
CA SER A 47 -8.18 -10.11 -14.86
C SER A 47 -9.23 -11.12 -14.39
N ASP A 48 -8.95 -12.41 -14.53
CA ASP A 48 -9.89 -13.48 -14.22
C ASP A 48 -9.92 -13.72 -12.71
N LEU A 49 -11.01 -13.30 -12.08
CA LEU A 49 -11.27 -13.61 -10.68
C LEU A 49 -11.97 -14.97 -10.56
N PRO A 50 -11.47 -15.88 -9.70
CA PRO A 50 -12.19 -17.11 -9.43
C PRO A 50 -13.54 -16.80 -8.78
N THR A 51 -14.60 -17.45 -9.25
CA THR A 51 -16.00 -17.22 -8.80
C THR A 51 -16.18 -17.46 -7.30
N ALA A 52 -15.33 -18.30 -6.69
CA ALA A 52 -15.34 -18.62 -5.26
C ALA A 52 -14.45 -17.70 -4.39
N ALA A 53 -13.67 -16.78 -4.97
CA ALA A 53 -12.55 -16.12 -4.28
C ALA A 53 -12.91 -14.82 -3.55
N THR A 54 -14.07 -14.73 -2.88
CA THR A 54 -14.45 -13.50 -2.16
C THR A 54 -14.16 -13.58 -0.66
N SER A 55 -12.89 -13.44 -0.27
CA SER A 55 -12.50 -13.34 1.15
C SER A 55 -12.87 -11.98 1.75
N VAL A 56 -12.98 -11.91 3.09
CA VAL A 56 -13.16 -10.63 3.82
C VAL A 56 -12.00 -9.68 3.51
N LEU A 57 -10.76 -10.20 3.52
CA LEU A 57 -9.56 -9.45 3.14
C LEU A 57 -9.71 -8.76 1.79
N MET A 58 -10.09 -9.54 0.76
CA MET A 58 -10.27 -9.02 -0.59
C MET A 58 -11.28 -7.88 -0.60
N ARG A 59 -12.44 -8.05 0.03
CA ARG A 59 -13.48 -7.01 0.07
C ARG A 59 -12.97 -5.74 0.75
N THR A 60 -12.25 -5.89 1.86
CA THR A 60 -11.63 -4.77 2.58
C THR A 60 -10.63 -4.03 1.71
N LEU A 61 -9.67 -4.73 1.10
CA LEU A 61 -8.64 -4.09 0.27
C LEU A 61 -9.25 -3.40 -0.94
N VAL A 62 -10.12 -4.09 -1.69
CA VAL A 62 -10.74 -3.53 -2.90
C VAL A 62 -11.55 -2.27 -2.56
N SER A 63 -12.40 -2.33 -1.53
CA SER A 63 -13.25 -1.19 -1.14
C SER A 63 -12.45 0.03 -0.71
N ASN A 64 -11.22 -0.17 -0.24
CA ASN A 64 -10.36 0.87 0.29
C ASN A 64 -9.09 1.08 -0.54
N TRP A 65 -9.07 0.62 -1.81
CA TRP A 65 -7.85 0.55 -2.63
C TRP A 65 -7.08 1.86 -2.70
N ARG A 66 -7.80 2.98 -2.87
CA ARG A 66 -7.21 4.34 -2.93
C ARG A 66 -6.47 4.76 -1.64
N TYR A 67 -6.87 4.21 -0.50
CA TYR A 67 -6.31 4.55 0.81
C TYR A 67 -5.14 3.64 1.21
N LEU A 68 -4.91 2.53 0.49
CA LEU A 68 -3.93 1.52 0.88
C LEU A 68 -2.50 2.05 0.97
N ARG A 69 -2.11 2.99 0.10
CA ARG A 69 -0.78 3.63 0.17
C ARG A 69 -0.59 4.45 1.44
N VAL A 70 -1.61 5.22 1.81
CA VAL A 70 -1.60 6.05 3.02
C VAL A 70 -1.65 5.15 4.26
N ALA A 71 -2.54 4.16 4.27
CA ALA A 71 -2.66 3.18 5.33
C ALA A 71 -1.34 2.41 5.53
N ALA A 72 -0.68 1.96 4.46
CA ALA A 72 0.64 1.35 4.53
C ALA A 72 1.64 2.29 5.21
N THR A 73 1.72 3.55 4.80
CA THR A 73 2.64 4.51 5.42
C THR A 73 2.38 4.68 6.93
N LEU A 74 1.11 4.70 7.36
CA LEU A 74 0.73 4.74 8.77
C LEU A 74 1.15 3.47 9.52
N LEU A 75 0.97 2.28 8.92
CA LEU A 75 1.48 1.02 9.46
C LEU A 75 2.99 1.08 9.67
N GLY A 76 3.74 1.53 8.66
CA GLY A 76 5.18 1.66 8.75
C GLY A 76 5.62 2.64 9.83
N CYS A 77 4.91 3.75 10.01
CA CYS A 77 5.15 4.65 11.15
C CYS A 77 5.06 3.89 12.48
N LYS A 78 3.96 3.14 12.69
CA LYS A 78 3.72 2.39 13.94
C LYS A 78 4.71 1.26 14.19
N LEU A 79 4.99 0.47 13.15
CA LEU A 79 5.90 -0.66 13.22
C LEU A 79 7.35 -0.21 13.47
N GLY A 80 7.76 0.94 12.91
CA GLY A 80 9.10 1.52 13.10
C GLY A 80 9.21 2.53 14.24
N ARG A 81 8.18 2.67 15.10
CA ARG A 81 8.08 3.76 16.08
C ARG A 81 9.31 3.83 16.98
N ALA A 82 9.78 2.71 17.50
CA ALA A 82 10.96 2.66 18.38
C ALA A 82 12.19 3.29 17.71
N ASP A 83 12.36 3.08 16.41
CA ASP A 83 13.50 3.59 15.64
C ASP A 83 13.37 5.08 15.33
N PHE A 84 12.17 5.54 15.00
CA PHE A 84 11.93 6.98 14.79
C PHE A 84 12.10 7.78 16.08
N VAL A 85 11.77 7.20 17.24
CA VAL A 85 12.05 7.80 18.55
C VAL A 85 13.56 7.86 18.78
N ARG A 86 14.25 6.72 18.66
CA ARG A 86 15.69 6.59 18.93
C ARG A 86 16.55 7.48 18.03
N SER A 87 16.18 7.62 16.77
CA SER A 87 16.88 8.48 15.80
C SER A 87 16.46 9.96 15.86
N GLY A 88 15.55 10.34 16.74
CA GLY A 88 15.04 11.72 16.85
C GLY A 88 14.25 12.19 15.62
N GLN A 89 13.81 11.28 14.75
CA GLN A 89 13.19 11.63 13.46
C GLN A 89 11.66 11.77 13.53
N LEU A 90 11.02 11.58 14.69
CA LEU A 90 9.56 11.74 14.81
C LEU A 90 9.04 13.09 14.30
N ALA A 91 9.78 14.18 14.54
CA ALA A 91 9.40 15.53 14.14
C ALA A 91 9.37 15.73 12.61
N SER A 92 10.07 14.88 11.85
CA SER A 92 10.08 14.93 10.38
C SER A 92 8.89 14.23 9.71
N LEU A 93 8.09 13.49 10.49
CA LEU A 93 6.82 12.94 10.01
C LEU A 93 5.76 14.04 9.93
N SER A 94 4.79 13.90 9.04
CA SER A 94 3.64 14.80 8.96
C SER A 94 2.81 14.78 10.26
N LEU A 95 2.07 15.86 10.51
CA LEU A 95 1.19 15.97 11.68
C LEU A 95 0.18 14.81 11.77
N MET A 96 -0.36 14.36 10.64
CA MET A 96 -1.28 13.22 10.58
C MET A 96 -0.61 11.93 11.08
N GLN A 97 0.62 11.66 10.65
CA GLN A 97 1.39 10.48 11.06
C GLN A 97 1.80 10.56 12.53
N GLN A 98 2.20 11.74 13.01
CA GLN A 98 2.51 11.95 14.42
C GLN A 98 1.30 11.67 15.32
N ARG A 99 0.12 12.14 14.92
CA ARG A 99 -1.14 11.85 15.64
C ARG A 99 -1.47 10.37 15.64
N TYR A 100 -1.35 9.70 14.49
CA TYR A 100 -1.55 8.26 14.41
C TYR A 100 -0.56 7.50 15.31
N LEU A 101 0.71 7.90 15.31
CA LEU A 101 1.76 7.38 16.19
C LEU A 101 1.47 7.55 17.69
N GLY A 102 0.70 8.56 18.07
CA GLY A 102 0.26 8.79 19.45
C GLY A 102 -0.87 7.85 19.92
N LEU A 103 -1.58 7.17 19.00
CA LEU A 103 -2.67 6.27 19.39
C LEU A 103 -2.14 5.06 20.19
N PRO A 104 -2.86 4.57 21.22
CA PRO A 104 -2.40 3.46 22.07
C PRO A 104 -2.60 2.09 21.40
N ILE A 105 -2.08 1.92 20.19
CA ILE A 105 -2.13 0.68 19.42
C ILE A 105 -0.85 -0.11 19.68
N ILE A 106 -1.00 -1.34 20.20
CA ILE A 106 0.12 -2.26 20.41
C ILE A 106 0.49 -2.88 19.07
N THR A 107 1.74 -2.73 18.66
CA THR A 107 2.28 -3.31 17.43
C THR A 107 3.65 -3.91 17.68
N PRO A 108 4.03 -4.98 16.95
CA PRO A 108 5.42 -5.39 16.92
C PRO A 108 6.28 -4.22 16.47
N GLN A 109 7.50 -4.17 16.99
CA GLN A 109 8.49 -3.17 16.58
C GLN A 109 9.48 -3.85 15.64
N ILE A 110 9.66 -3.25 14.46
CA ILE A 110 10.55 -3.75 13.42
C ILE A 110 11.71 -2.79 13.34
N ALA A 111 12.92 -3.32 13.58
CA ALA A 111 14.14 -2.58 13.41
C ALA A 111 14.34 -2.22 11.93
N LEU A 112 14.67 -0.96 11.69
CA LEU A 112 14.91 -0.38 10.39
C LEU A 112 16.41 -0.17 10.19
N PRO A 113 16.93 -0.35 8.97
CA PRO A 113 18.27 0.10 8.61
C PRO A 113 18.45 1.58 8.91
N ASP A 114 19.62 1.98 9.39
CA ASP A 114 19.88 3.35 9.85
C ASP A 114 20.28 4.28 8.70
N GLN A 115 19.45 4.31 7.65
CA GLN A 115 19.68 5.09 6.44
C GLN A 115 18.36 5.65 5.89
N GLY A 116 18.39 6.91 5.42
CA GLY A 116 17.25 7.60 4.83
C GLY A 116 16.42 8.41 5.83
N CYS A 117 15.47 9.20 5.30
CA CYS A 117 14.56 9.99 6.13
C CYS A 117 13.39 9.14 6.65
N SER A 118 12.77 9.57 7.76
CA SER A 118 11.67 8.86 8.41
C SER A 118 10.51 8.55 7.46
N GLN A 119 10.17 9.49 6.57
CA GLN A 119 9.06 9.37 5.64
C GLN A 119 9.26 8.22 4.65
N THR A 120 10.42 8.14 4.00
CA THR A 120 10.69 7.08 3.02
C THR A 120 10.82 5.73 3.70
N ARG A 121 11.44 5.69 4.89
CA ARG A 121 11.53 4.47 5.72
C ARG A 121 10.16 3.98 6.16
N ALA A 122 9.27 4.87 6.60
CA ALA A 122 7.90 4.52 6.97
C ALA A 122 7.09 4.01 5.77
N GLN A 123 7.23 4.64 4.61
CA GLN A 123 6.58 4.17 3.38
C GLN A 123 7.07 2.76 3.00
N ALA A 124 8.39 2.54 3.01
CA ALA A 124 8.97 1.26 2.65
C ALA A 124 8.59 0.14 3.63
N LEU A 125 8.62 0.42 4.93
CA LEU A 125 8.23 -0.53 5.97
C LEU A 125 6.75 -0.89 5.85
N GLY A 126 5.93 0.14 5.65
CA GLY A 126 4.50 0.00 5.46
C GLY A 126 4.12 -0.83 4.24
N ALA A 127 4.75 -0.53 3.10
CA ALA A 127 4.55 -1.27 1.87
C ALA A 127 4.94 -2.74 2.04
N SER A 128 6.14 -2.99 2.58
CA SER A 128 6.65 -4.34 2.82
C SER A 128 5.76 -5.14 3.78
N TYR A 129 5.24 -4.50 4.84
CA TYR A 129 4.28 -5.13 5.75
C TYR A 129 2.94 -5.44 5.06
N LEU A 130 2.42 -4.52 4.24
CA LEU A 130 1.17 -4.74 3.52
C LEU A 130 1.30 -5.92 2.52
N LEU A 131 2.50 -6.16 1.98
CA LEU A 131 2.73 -7.30 1.10
C LEU A 131 2.68 -8.67 1.79
N LEU A 132 2.73 -8.73 3.13
CA LEU A 132 2.49 -9.97 3.87
C LEU A 132 1.08 -10.54 3.64
N PHE A 133 0.13 -9.70 3.20
CA PHE A 133 -1.22 -10.13 2.85
C PHE A 133 -1.32 -10.78 1.45
N VAL A 134 -0.31 -10.62 0.58
CA VAL A 134 -0.33 -11.10 -0.82
C VAL A 134 -0.63 -12.60 -0.95
N PRO A 135 -0.02 -13.51 -0.15
CA PRO A 135 -0.30 -14.95 -0.26
C PRO A 135 -1.77 -15.33 -0.01
N GLN A 136 -2.55 -14.44 0.60
CA GLN A 136 -3.96 -14.66 0.95
C GLN A 136 -4.92 -14.06 -0.10
N LEU A 137 -4.39 -13.50 -1.18
CA LEU A 137 -5.17 -12.84 -2.23
C LEU A 137 -5.29 -13.70 -3.50
N PRO A 138 -6.42 -13.60 -4.23
CA PRO A 138 -6.48 -14.15 -5.58
C PRO A 138 -5.46 -13.45 -6.48
N LEU A 139 -4.91 -14.20 -7.45
CA LEU A 139 -3.81 -13.76 -8.31
C LEU A 139 -4.00 -12.35 -8.90
N PRO A 140 -5.16 -11.96 -9.46
CA PRO A 140 -5.34 -10.61 -9.97
C PRO A 140 -5.06 -9.50 -8.94
N LEU A 141 -5.44 -9.70 -7.68
CA LEU A 141 -5.21 -8.70 -6.63
C LEU A 141 -3.78 -8.77 -6.09
N ALA A 142 -3.24 -9.99 -5.96
CA ALA A 142 -1.85 -10.22 -5.58
C ALA A 142 -0.87 -9.50 -6.52
N GLN A 143 -1.11 -9.54 -7.83
CA GLN A 143 -0.27 -8.85 -8.83
C GLN A 143 -0.36 -7.32 -8.74
N ARG A 144 -1.52 -6.77 -8.33
CA ARG A 144 -1.78 -5.33 -8.35
C ARG A 144 -1.35 -4.62 -7.07
N LEU A 145 -1.37 -5.31 -5.93
CA LEU A 145 -1.02 -4.69 -4.64
C LEU A 145 0.41 -4.09 -4.61
N PRO A 146 1.47 -4.77 -5.13
CA PRO A 146 2.82 -4.20 -5.20
C PRO A 146 2.93 -2.96 -6.12
N LEU A 147 2.05 -2.84 -7.11
CA LEU A 147 2.08 -1.73 -8.09
C LEU A 147 1.68 -0.39 -7.47
N LEU A 148 1.05 -0.39 -6.29
CA LEU A 148 0.76 0.82 -5.53
C LEU A 148 2.02 1.54 -5.02
N PHE A 149 3.15 0.84 -4.97
CA PHE A 149 4.37 1.32 -4.35
C PHE A 149 5.51 1.45 -5.36
N ALA A 150 6.45 2.35 -5.07
CA ALA A 150 7.70 2.44 -5.80
C ALA A 150 8.51 1.13 -5.68
N PRO A 151 9.30 0.75 -6.69
CA PRO A 151 10.24 -0.38 -6.57
C PRO A 151 11.12 -0.29 -5.32
N GLU A 152 11.64 0.89 -5.02
CA GLU A 152 12.56 1.15 -3.92
C GLU A 152 11.89 1.08 -2.55
N GLN A 153 10.54 1.15 -2.49
CA GLN A 153 9.78 0.99 -1.24
C GLN A 153 9.57 -0.49 -0.87
N LEU A 154 9.89 -1.44 -1.75
CA LEU A 154 9.70 -2.87 -1.51
C LEU A 154 11.01 -3.58 -1.11
N ASN A 155 11.91 -2.86 -0.44
CA ASN A 155 13.27 -3.32 -0.16
C ASN A 155 13.50 -3.70 1.31
N ILE A 156 12.48 -3.61 2.17
CA ILE A 156 12.61 -3.97 3.58
C ILE A 156 12.20 -5.43 3.77
N ALA A 157 13.14 -6.25 4.22
CA ALA A 157 12.86 -7.62 4.60
C ALA A 157 11.99 -7.65 5.87
N MET A 158 10.87 -8.37 5.81
CA MET A 158 10.04 -8.60 6.99
C MET A 158 10.67 -9.69 7.88
N PRO A 159 10.61 -9.55 9.21
CA PRO A 159 11.05 -10.59 10.13
C PRO A 159 10.38 -11.94 9.84
N SER A 160 11.14 -13.03 9.92
CA SER A 160 10.62 -14.38 9.73
C SER A 160 9.54 -14.69 10.78
N GLY A 161 8.42 -15.29 10.35
CA GLY A 161 7.29 -15.63 11.22
C GLY A 161 6.40 -14.43 11.62
N LEU A 162 6.65 -13.24 11.07
CA LEU A 162 5.75 -12.11 11.25
C LEU A 162 4.46 -12.32 10.43
N GLU A 163 3.36 -12.54 11.13
CA GLU A 163 2.05 -12.68 10.51
C GLU A 163 1.37 -11.31 10.29
N PRO A 164 0.68 -11.11 9.14
CA PRO A 164 -0.09 -9.90 8.89
C PRO A 164 -1.29 -9.80 9.84
N ASN A 165 -1.46 -8.63 10.47
CA ASN A 165 -2.54 -8.37 11.42
C ASN A 165 -3.67 -7.57 10.76
N TYR A 166 -4.80 -8.24 10.55
CA TYR A 166 -6.02 -7.67 9.97
C TYR A 166 -6.57 -6.47 10.72
N THR A 167 -6.59 -6.52 12.05
CA THR A 167 -7.09 -5.44 12.90
C THR A 167 -6.22 -4.20 12.74
N LEU A 168 -4.90 -4.38 12.72
CA LEU A 168 -3.96 -3.29 12.51
C LEU A 168 -4.11 -2.63 11.13
N LEU A 169 -4.32 -3.44 10.09
CA LEU A 169 -4.62 -2.95 8.74
C LEU A 169 -5.92 -2.13 8.72
N ASN A 170 -7.00 -2.64 9.30
CA ASN A 170 -8.28 -1.93 9.35
C ASN A 170 -8.17 -0.59 10.08
N PHE A 171 -7.48 -0.54 11.22
CA PHE A 171 -7.23 0.71 11.94
C PHE A 171 -6.50 1.75 11.07
N ALA A 172 -5.46 1.33 10.35
CA ALA A 172 -4.72 2.23 9.46
C ALA A 172 -5.59 2.73 8.29
N ILE A 173 -6.44 1.86 7.73
CA ILE A 173 -7.38 2.21 6.66
C ILE A 173 -8.42 3.21 7.16
N ASP A 174 -9.05 2.95 8.30
CA ASP A 174 -10.10 3.82 8.84
C ASP A 174 -9.55 5.19 9.24
N TYR A 175 -8.35 5.21 9.81
CA TYR A 175 -7.67 6.47 10.10
C TYR A 175 -7.31 7.23 8.82
N ALA A 176 -6.80 6.55 7.79
CA ALA A 176 -6.49 7.16 6.50
C ALA A 176 -7.74 7.77 5.87
N LYS A 177 -8.87 7.04 5.82
CA LYS A 177 -10.14 7.54 5.26
C LYS A 177 -10.65 8.79 5.95
N THR A 178 -10.48 8.86 7.27
CA THR A 178 -10.99 9.98 8.08
C THR A 178 -10.13 11.23 7.92
N ASN A 179 -8.83 11.06 7.65
CA ASN A 179 -7.85 12.15 7.70
C ASN A 179 -7.18 12.46 6.34
N TYR A 180 -7.49 11.70 5.29
CA TYR A 180 -6.97 11.86 3.94
C TYR A 180 -8.13 11.76 2.94
N PRO A 181 -8.70 12.90 2.48
CA PRO A 181 -9.84 12.91 1.58
C PRO A 181 -9.52 12.40 0.16
#